data_AF-A0A956HTQ2-F1
#
_entry.id   AF-A0A956HTQ2-F1
#
_cell.length_a   1.000
_cell.length_b   1.000
_cell.length_c   1.000
_cell.angle_alpha   90.00
_cell.angle_beta   90.00
_cell.angle_gamma   90.00
#
_symmetry.space_group_name_H-M   'P 1'
#
loop_
_entity.id
_entity.type
_entity.pdbx_description
1 polymer ?
#
loop_
_entity_poly.entity_id
_entity_poly.type
_entity_poly.pdbx_seq_one_letter_code
_entity_poly.pdbx_strand_id
1 'polypeptide(L)'
;MAREGAPRVSVLDQPGTKLWVVSFPLAEHAGLTAAEQQVALSVARGNTNRQIAEARGTSERTVANQVASACKKLGAKNRRQLAVALARGKP
;
A
#
# COMPACT_ATOMS: atom_id res chain seq x y z
N MET A 1 3.99 21.32 -0.27
CA MET A 1 3.64 20.50 0.91
C MET A 1 4.41 19.19 0.82
N ALA A 2 5.21 18.89 1.84
CA ALA A 2 6.05 17.70 2.12
C ALA A 2 6.84 17.04 0.97
N ARG A 3 8.16 17.27 0.93
CA ARG A 3 9.13 16.33 0.31
C ARG A 3 9.43 15.28 1.37
N GLU A 4 8.58 14.26 1.48
CA GLU A 4 8.76 13.18 2.44
C GLU A 4 9.99 12.33 2.07
N GLY A 5 10.94 12.25 3.02
CA GLY A 5 11.95 11.21 3.15
C GLY A 5 12.94 11.05 1.99
N ALA A 6 13.90 11.97 1.87
CA ALA A 6 15.08 11.69 1.05
C ALA A 6 15.77 10.40 1.53
N PRO A 7 16.20 9.50 0.63
CA PRO A 7 16.93 8.30 1.00
C PRO A 7 18.17 8.70 1.82
N ARG A 8 18.31 8.13 3.01
CA ARG A 8 19.47 8.31 3.87
C ARG A 8 20.48 7.23 3.54
N VAL A 9 21.65 7.65 3.07
CA VAL A 9 22.79 6.76 2.86
C VAL A 9 23.63 6.74 4.13
N SER A 10 23.89 5.56 4.67
CA SER A 10 24.83 5.33 5.76
C SER A 10 25.89 4.34 5.30
N VAL A 11 27.14 4.60 5.63
CA VAL A 11 28.24 3.70 5.33
C VAL A 11 28.49 2.85 6.57
N LEU A 12 28.41 1.53 6.44
CA LEU A 12 28.97 0.61 7.42
C LEU A 12 30.37 0.24 6.96
N ASP A 13 31.36 0.63 7.74
CA ASP A 13 32.75 0.23 7.53
C ASP A 13 32.98 -1.13 8.20
N GLN A 14 33.20 -2.17 7.40
CA GLN A 14 33.55 -3.49 7.88
C GLN A 14 34.92 -3.89 7.30
N PRO A 15 35.79 -4.55 8.09
CA PRO A 15 37.10 -4.97 7.60
C PRO A 15 36.97 -5.80 6.31
N GLY A 16 37.55 -5.30 5.21
CA GLY A 16 37.54 -5.95 3.90
C GLY A 16 36.31 -5.68 3.02
N THR A 17 35.30 -4.93 3.46
CA THR A 17 34.13 -4.56 2.63
C THR A 17 33.48 -3.26 3.09
N LYS A 18 33.32 -2.30 2.17
CA LYS A 18 32.56 -1.06 2.41
C LYS A 18 31.10 -1.25 2.01
N LEU A 19 30.20 -1.29 2.99
CA LEU A 19 28.76 -1.44 2.75
C LEU A 19 28.07 -0.08 2.71
N TRP A 20 27.29 0.15 1.66
CA TRP A 20 26.43 1.32 1.52
C TRP A 20 25.00 0.91 1.87
N VAL A 21 24.50 1.36 3.01
CA VAL A 21 23.11 1.15 3.44
C VAL A 21 22.30 2.35 2.97
N VAL A 22 21.35 2.11 2.06
CA VAL A 22 20.38 3.13 1.65
C VAL A 22 19.07 2.82 2.36
N SER A 23 18.66 3.68 3.27
CA SER A 23 17.33 3.63 3.88
C SER A 23 16.45 4.68 3.24
N PHE A 24 15.29 4.27 2.76
CA PHE A 24 14.23 5.16 2.33
C PHE A 24 12.94 4.68 2.97
N PRO A 25 11.99 5.59 3.26
CA PRO A 25 10.66 5.16 3.63
C PRO A 25 10.11 4.32 2.47
N LEU A 26 9.86 3.04 2.72
CA LEU A 26 9.13 2.21 1.78
C LEU A 26 7.73 2.81 1.70
N ALA A 27 7.37 3.42 0.57
CA ALA A 27 6.16 4.21 0.45
C ALA A 27 4.95 3.46 1.04
N GLU A 28 4.41 3.97 2.14
CA GLU A 28 3.15 3.54 2.74
C GLU A 28 2.05 3.80 1.70
N HIS A 29 1.79 2.78 0.88
CA HIS A 29 0.75 2.67 -0.15
C HIS A 29 0.22 4.01 -0.66
N ALA A 30 1.09 4.84 -1.27
CA ALA A 30 0.77 6.06 -2.02
C ALA A 30 -0.46 6.88 -1.53
N GLY A 31 -0.57 7.18 -0.23
CA GLY A 31 -1.63 8.04 0.31
C GLY A 31 -3.00 7.37 0.49
N LEU A 32 -3.04 6.03 0.60
CA LEU A 32 -4.21 5.35 1.15
C LEU A 32 -4.41 5.75 2.62
N THR A 33 -5.66 5.95 3.00
CA THR A 33 -6.07 5.98 4.42
C THR A 33 -5.95 4.58 5.02
N ALA A 34 -5.87 4.49 6.35
CA ALA A 34 -5.85 3.20 7.04
C ALA A 34 -7.02 2.28 6.64
N ALA A 35 -8.22 2.85 6.49
CA ALA A 35 -9.41 2.12 6.04
C ALA A 35 -9.27 1.57 4.61
N GLU A 36 -8.77 2.39 3.69
CA GLU A 36 -8.54 1.97 2.30
C GLU A 36 -7.44 0.91 2.21
N GLN A 37 -6.38 1.03 3.01
CA GLN A 37 -5.30 0.04 3.07
C GLN A 37 -5.82 -1.31 3.55
N GLN A 38 -6.61 -1.34 4.63
CA GLN A 38 -7.24 -2.57 5.13
C GLN A 38 -8.13 -3.25 4.10
N VAL A 39 -8.95 -2.47 3.38
CA VAL A 39 -9.79 -2.98 2.29
C VAL A 39 -8.95 -3.52 1.15
N ALA A 40 -7.96 -2.76 0.70
CA ALA A 40 -7.12 -3.12 -0.43
C ALA A 40 -6.32 -4.40 -0.14
N LEU A 41 -5.76 -4.54 1.06
CA LEU A 41 -5.11 -5.78 1.53
C LEU A 41 -6.07 -6.96 1.55
N SER A 42 -7.31 -6.76 2.00
CA SER A 42 -8.32 -7.83 1.99
C SER A 42 -8.73 -8.23 0.57
N VAL A 43 -8.81 -7.28 -0.36
CA VAL A 43 -9.03 -7.57 -1.79
C VAL A 43 -7.86 -8.37 -2.36
N ALA A 44 -6.62 -8.04 -2.00
CA ALA A 44 -5.43 -8.79 -2.42
C ALA A 44 -5.42 -10.22 -1.89
N ARG A 45 -6.02 -10.47 -0.73
CA ARG A 45 -6.26 -11.82 -0.17
C ARG A 45 -7.43 -12.58 -0.83
N GLY A 46 -8.13 -11.95 -1.78
CA GLY A 46 -9.24 -12.57 -2.50
C GLY A 46 -10.63 -12.35 -1.90
N ASN A 47 -10.76 -11.58 -0.81
CA ASN A 47 -12.05 -11.37 -0.17
C ASN A 47 -13.03 -10.56 -1.04
N THR A 48 -14.30 -10.90 -0.96
CA THR A 48 -15.41 -10.15 -1.55
C THR A 48 -15.78 -8.93 -0.72
N ASN A 49 -16.50 -7.95 -1.30
CA ASN A 49 -16.94 -6.77 -0.55
C ASN A 49 -17.81 -7.15 0.66
N ARG A 50 -18.64 -8.20 0.51
CA ARG A 50 -19.44 -8.78 1.58
C ARG A 50 -18.59 -9.30 2.75
N GLN A 51 -17.62 -10.16 2.47
CA GLN A 51 -16.73 -10.71 3.50
C GLN A 51 -15.94 -9.60 4.22
N ILE A 52 -15.51 -8.57 3.49
CA ILE A 52 -14.80 -7.42 4.06
C ILE A 52 -15.74 -6.57 4.93
N ALA A 53 -16.99 -6.41 4.50
CA ALA A 53 -18.02 -5.66 5.22
C ALA A 53 -18.35 -6.34 6.54
N GLU A 54 -18.58 -7.66 6.50
CA GLU A 54 -18.80 -8.52 7.68
C GLU A 54 -17.62 -8.43 8.65
N ALA A 55 -16.39 -8.59 8.17
CA ALA A 55 -15.18 -8.54 9.00
C ALA A 55 -14.93 -7.17 9.66
N ARG A 56 -15.45 -6.08 9.07
CA ARG A 56 -15.21 -4.70 9.54
C ARG A 56 -16.43 -4.06 10.21
N GLY A 57 -17.55 -4.76 10.31
CA GLY A 57 -18.79 -4.20 10.85
C GLY A 57 -19.30 -2.99 10.04
N THR A 58 -19.17 -3.02 8.71
CA THR A 58 -19.63 -1.92 7.83
C THR A 58 -20.51 -2.45 6.70
N SER A 59 -21.04 -1.55 5.86
CA SER A 59 -21.88 -1.95 4.72
C SER A 59 -21.03 -2.36 3.51
N GLU A 60 -21.55 -3.26 2.66
CA GLU A 60 -20.93 -3.61 1.38
C GLU A 60 -20.70 -2.39 0.48
N ARG A 61 -21.62 -1.41 0.54
CA ARG A 61 -21.52 -0.15 -0.21
C ARG A 61 -20.35 0.70 0.28
N THR A 62 -20.12 0.74 1.60
CA THR A 62 -18.95 1.41 2.19
C THR A 62 -17.65 0.77 1.68
N VAL A 63 -17.57 -0.56 1.67
CA VAL A 63 -16.41 -1.27 1.14
C VAL A 63 -16.23 -0.99 -0.35
N ALA A 64 -17.28 -1.05 -1.15
CA ALA A 64 -17.21 -0.77 -2.58
C ALA A 64 -16.66 0.64 -2.87
N ASN A 65 -17.10 1.64 -2.11
CA ASN A 65 -16.60 3.01 -2.21
C ASN A 65 -15.11 3.10 -1.83
N GLN A 66 -14.69 2.40 -0.78
CA GLN A 66 -13.28 2.35 -0.36
C GLN A 66 -12.40 1.62 -1.39
N VAL A 67 -12.87 0.53 -2.01
CA VAL A 67 -12.18 -0.13 -3.13
C VAL A 67 -12.03 0.83 -4.31
N ALA A 68 -13.09 1.56 -4.68
CA ALA A 68 -13.04 2.52 -5.77
C ALA A 68 -12.05 3.67 -5.50
N SER A 69 -12.05 4.21 -4.27
CA SER A 69 -11.10 5.24 -3.85
C SER A 69 -9.65 4.71 -3.87
N ALA A 70 -9.42 3.51 -3.34
CA ALA A 70 -8.11 2.87 -3.36
C ALA A 70 -7.60 2.61 -4.79
N CYS A 71 -8.47 2.13 -5.69
CA CYS A 71 -8.17 1.99 -7.11
C CYS A 71 -7.72 3.31 -7.74
N LYS A 72 -8.46 4.41 -7.49
CA LYS A 72 -8.13 5.73 -8.00
C LYS A 72 -6.76 6.20 -7.50
N LYS A 73 -6.48 6.04 -6.20
CA LYS A 73 -5.20 6.44 -5.58
C LYS A 73 -4.01 5.63 -6.10
N LEU A 74 -4.20 4.33 -6.30
CA LEU A 74 -3.15 3.43 -6.78
C LEU A 74 -3.06 3.36 -8.32
N GLY A 75 -3.92 4.07 -9.05
CA GLY A 75 -3.96 4.04 -10.51
C GLY A 75 -4.43 2.70 -11.10
N ALA A 76 -5.16 1.90 -10.32
CA ALA A 76 -5.72 0.64 -10.75
C ALA A 76 -7.10 0.83 -11.40
N LYS A 77 -7.34 0.15 -12.53
CA LYS A 77 -8.62 0.24 -13.25
C LYS A 77 -9.69 -0.71 -12.70
N ASN A 78 -9.29 -1.73 -11.95
CA ASN A 78 -10.20 -2.74 -11.41
C ASN A 78 -9.62 -3.42 -10.17
N ARG A 79 -10.44 -4.21 -9.46
CA ARG A 79 -10.03 -4.91 -8.23
C ARG A 79 -8.83 -5.85 -8.40
N ARG A 80 -8.65 -6.46 -9.58
CA ARG A 80 -7.50 -7.34 -9.85
C ARG A 80 -6.23 -6.51 -9.97
N GLN A 81 -6.30 -5.40 -10.70
CA GLN A 81 -5.21 -4.44 -10.77
C GLN A 81 -4.92 -3.79 -9.42
N LEU A 82 -5.91 -3.61 -8.55
CA LEU A 82 -5.70 -3.13 -7.18
C LEU A 82 -4.81 -4.09 -6.38
N ALA A 83 -5.09 -5.39 -6.44
CA ALA A 83 -4.28 -6.42 -5.80
C ALA A 83 -2.83 -6.43 -6.33
N VAL A 84 -2.66 -6.31 -7.66
CA VAL A 84 -1.33 -6.24 -8.29
C VAL A 84 -0.59 -4.95 -7.90
N ALA A 85 -1.29 -3.81 -7.85
CA ALA A 85 -0.70 -2.52 -7.51
C ALA A 85 -0.16 -2.49 -6.07
N LEU A 86 -0.84 -3.15 -5.13
CA LEU A 86 -0.34 -3.34 -3.76
C LEU A 86 0.94 -4.16 -3.72
N ALA A 87 0.98 -5.28 -4.43
CA ALA A 87 2.15 -6.15 -4.48
C ALA A 87 3.36 -5.49 -5.15
N ARG A 88 3.10 -4.55 -6.09
CA ARG A 88 4.15 -3.86 -6.84
C ARG A 88 4.80 -2.69 -6.11
N GLY A 89 4.30 -2.30 -4.92
CA GLY A 89 4.87 -1.24 -4.09
C GLY A 89 5.44 -0.10 -4.94
N LYS A 90 4.56 0.70 -5.56
CA LYS A 90 4.95 1.70 -6.56
C LYS A 90 6.17 2.47 -6.04
N PRO A 91 7.32 2.43 -6.75
CA PRO A 91 8.54 3.08 -6.30
C PRO A 91 8.38 4.60 -6.23
#